data_AF-A0A7W9LE63-F1
#
_entry.id   AF-A0A7W9LE63-F1
#
_cell.length_a   1.000
_cell.length_b   1.000
_cell.length_c   1.000
_cell.angle_alpha   90.00
_cell.angle_beta   90.00
_cell.angle_gamma   90.00
#
_symmetry.space_group_name_H-M   'P 1'
#
loop_
_entity.id
_entity.type
_entity.pdbx_description
1 polymer ?
#
loop_
_entity_poly.entity_id
_entity_poly.type
_entity_poly.pdbx_seq_one_letter_code
_entity_poly.pdbx_strand_id
1 'polypeptide(L)'
;MVAWGVAVVGGSGLGGELGRGDNTANGANARQAAWGGGNNQQWRLNSTGNGRYQIINRGTGTALDGMGSNAGSTVVMWTPNNSTNNQWTITGV
;
A
#
# COMPACT_ATOMS: atom_id res chain seq x y z
N MET A 1 16.31 15.01 9.60
CA MET A 1 15.85 13.72 9.06
C MET A 1 14.53 13.96 8.35
N VAL A 2 14.42 13.71 7.04
CA VAL A 2 13.15 13.85 6.30
C VAL A 2 12.44 12.51 6.41
N ALA A 3 11.27 12.47 7.06
CA ALA A 3 10.48 11.26 7.17
C ALA A 3 9.74 11.02 5.85
N TRP A 4 9.97 9.86 5.23
CA TRP A 4 9.25 9.39 4.05
C TRP A 4 8.22 8.35 4.49
N GLY A 5 6.97 8.49 4.04
CA GLY A 5 5.91 7.50 4.25
C GLY A 5 5.52 6.84 2.93
N VAL A 6 5.03 5.60 2.98
CA VAL A 6 4.34 4.99 1.83
C VAL A 6 2.91 5.51 1.83
N ALA A 7 2.44 6.05 0.71
CA ALA A 7 1.10 6.56 0.50
C ALA A 7 0.37 5.75 -0.59
N VAL A 8 -0.95 5.73 -0.50
CA VAL A 8 -1.81 5.35 -1.62
C VAL A 8 -1.94 6.54 -2.56
N VAL A 9 -1.72 6.36 -3.85
CA VAL A 9 -2.02 7.39 -4.85
C VAL A 9 -2.98 6.86 -5.90
N GLY A 10 -4.11 7.55 -6.02
CA GLY A 10 -5.06 7.30 -7.09
C GLY A 10 -4.45 7.64 -8.43
N GLY A 11 -4.24 6.63 -9.26
CA GLY A 11 -4.16 6.82 -10.70
C GLY A 11 -5.56 6.64 -11.27
N SER A 12 -6.27 7.71 -11.59
CA SER A 12 -7.03 7.65 -12.83
C SER A 12 -6.00 7.83 -13.93
N GLY A 13 -5.79 6.78 -14.73
CA GLY A 13 -5.28 7.04 -16.06
C GLY A 13 -6.22 8.07 -16.69
N LEU A 14 -5.68 9.22 -17.08
CA LEU A 14 -6.34 10.35 -17.73
C LEU A 14 -6.92 11.42 -16.78
N GLY A 15 -6.23 12.58 -16.78
CA GLY A 15 -6.84 13.91 -16.86
C GLY A 15 -7.46 14.51 -15.59
N GLY A 16 -6.81 15.56 -15.08
CA GLY A 16 -7.47 16.61 -14.30
C GLY A 16 -7.33 16.48 -12.79
N GLU A 17 -6.58 17.41 -12.19
CA GLU A 17 -6.81 17.78 -10.79
C GLU A 17 -8.29 18.09 -10.59
N LEU A 18 -8.91 17.41 -9.63
CA LEU A 18 -9.80 17.95 -8.58
C LEU A 18 -10.58 16.79 -7.97
N GLY A 19 -9.88 16.05 -7.12
CA GLY A 19 -10.47 15.07 -6.24
C GLY A 19 -9.38 14.50 -5.37
N ARG A 20 -9.31 14.92 -4.10
CA ARG A 20 -8.66 14.12 -3.04
C ARG A 20 -9.52 12.87 -2.78
N GLY A 21 -9.83 12.12 -3.83
CA GLY A 21 -10.38 10.79 -3.74
C GLY A 21 -9.18 9.88 -3.60
N ASP A 22 -8.90 9.47 -2.37
CA ASP A 22 -8.07 8.29 -2.13
C ASP A 22 -8.72 7.17 -2.94
N ASN A 23 -8.17 6.84 -4.11
CA ASN A 23 -8.73 5.79 -4.93
C ASN A 23 -8.52 4.48 -4.15
N THR A 24 -9.57 4.04 -3.49
CA THR A 24 -9.65 2.82 -2.69
C THR A 24 -9.83 1.57 -3.56
N ALA A 25 -9.88 1.74 -4.88
CA ALA A 25 -10.05 0.65 -5.81
C ALA A 25 -8.83 -0.28 -5.86
N ASN A 26 -9.13 -1.56 -5.98
CA ASN A 26 -8.15 -2.59 -6.27
C ASN A 26 -7.34 -2.23 -7.53
N GLY A 27 -6.01 -2.36 -7.42
CA GLY A 27 -5.06 -2.04 -8.49
C GLY A 27 -4.46 -0.64 -8.42
N ALA A 28 -4.84 0.22 -7.45
CA ALA A 28 -4.19 1.51 -7.26
C ALA A 28 -2.71 1.35 -6.86
N ASN A 29 -1.80 2.13 -7.47
CA ASN A 29 -0.37 2.03 -7.17
C ASN A 29 -0.04 2.54 -5.75
N ALA A 30 0.81 1.79 -5.04
CA ALA A 30 1.46 2.28 -3.84
C ALA A 30 2.70 3.10 -4.21
N ARG A 31 2.92 4.25 -3.54
CA ARG A 31 4.12 5.06 -3.78
C ARG A 31 4.64 5.72 -2.53
N GLN A 32 5.93 6.03 -2.51
CA GLN A 32 6.51 6.84 -1.44
C GLN A 32 6.10 8.32 -1.61
N ALA A 33 5.88 8.97 -0.48
CA ALA A 33 5.57 10.39 -0.38
C ALA A 33 6.21 10.97 0.89
N ALA A 34 6.43 12.28 0.90
CA ALA A 34 6.84 12.96 2.12
C ALA A 34 5.80 12.74 3.22
N TRP A 35 6.25 12.45 4.44
CA TRP A 35 5.35 12.25 5.56
C TRP A 35 4.57 13.53 5.87
N GLY A 36 3.24 13.44 5.77
CA GLY A 36 2.28 14.50 6.13
C GLY A 36 1.27 14.05 7.19
N GLY A 37 1.35 12.79 7.66
CA GLY A 37 0.49 12.27 8.73
C GLY A 37 -0.91 11.83 8.27
N GLY A 38 -1.22 11.87 6.98
CA GLY A 38 -2.52 11.46 6.44
C GLY A 38 -2.83 9.98 6.67
N ASN A 39 -4.12 9.62 6.73
CA ASN A 39 -4.54 8.23 6.91
C ASN A 39 -4.05 7.32 5.77
N ASN A 40 -3.92 7.87 4.57
CA ASN A 40 -3.36 7.19 3.41
C ASN A 40 -1.86 6.85 3.56
N GLN A 41 -1.17 7.41 4.55
CA GLN A 41 0.24 7.15 4.87
C GLN A 41 0.42 6.24 6.10
N GLN A 42 -0.66 5.94 6.81
CA GLN A 42 -0.63 5.12 8.02
C GLN A 42 -1.00 3.68 7.68
N TRP A 43 -0.22 2.73 8.22
CA TRP A 43 -0.36 1.32 7.93
C TRP A 43 -0.36 0.50 9.22
N ARG A 44 -1.13 -0.58 9.23
CA ARG A 44 -1.14 -1.59 10.29
C ARG A 44 -0.65 -2.93 9.77
N LEU A 45 0.01 -3.67 10.63
CA LEU A 45 0.39 -5.05 10.36
C LEU A 45 -0.69 -5.98 10.88
N ASN A 46 -1.29 -6.77 9.99
CA ASN A 46 -2.23 -7.82 10.36
C ASN A 46 -1.55 -9.18 10.18
N SER A 47 -1.30 -9.89 11.29
CA SER A 47 -0.65 -11.19 11.25
C SER A 47 -1.52 -12.21 10.52
N THR A 48 -0.94 -12.95 9.58
CA THR A 48 -1.57 -14.11 8.92
C THR A 48 -0.99 -15.44 9.45
N GLY A 49 -0.13 -15.38 10.48
CA GLY A 49 0.59 -16.53 11.03
C GLY A 49 1.98 -16.73 10.42
N ASN A 50 2.80 -17.56 11.05
CA ASN A 50 4.14 -17.94 10.55
C ASN A 50 5.07 -16.76 10.22
N GLY A 51 4.98 -15.66 10.96
CA GLY A 51 5.79 -14.45 10.73
C GLY A 51 5.42 -13.68 9.45
N ARG A 52 4.25 -13.95 8.88
CA ARG A 52 3.71 -13.27 7.70
C ARG A 52 2.65 -12.26 8.10
N TYR A 53 2.58 -11.15 7.37
CA TYR A 53 1.68 -10.04 7.65
C TYR A 53 1.05 -9.52 6.37
N GLN A 54 -0.22 -9.17 6.44
CA GLN A 54 -0.80 -8.19 5.52
C GLN A 54 -0.44 -6.79 6.02
N ILE A 55 -0.02 -5.91 5.10
CA ILE A 55 0.30 -4.51 5.41
C ILE A 55 -0.89 -3.66 4.94
N ILE A 56 -1.76 -3.29 5.88
CA ILE A 56 -3.07 -2.73 5.58
C ILE A 56 -3.06 -1.22 5.81
N ASN A 57 -3.53 -0.46 4.82
CA ASN A 57 -3.65 0.98 4.92
C ASN A 57 -4.82 1.37 5.83
N ARG A 58 -4.61 2.37 6.70
CA ARG A 58 -5.63 2.87 7.62
C ARG A 58 -6.76 3.58 6.90
N GLY A 59 -6.44 4.36 5.86
CA GLY A 59 -7.41 5.17 5.12
C GLY A 59 -8.34 4.34 4.25
N THR A 60 -7.82 3.31 3.58
CA THR A 60 -8.57 2.55 2.57
C THR A 60 -9.00 1.15 3.02
N GLY A 61 -8.34 0.57 4.03
CA GLY A 61 -8.55 -0.82 4.43
C GLY A 61 -7.97 -1.85 3.45
N THR A 62 -7.35 -1.43 2.34
CA THR A 62 -6.67 -2.31 1.39
C THR A 62 -5.24 -2.65 1.84
N ALA A 63 -4.71 -3.76 1.34
CA ALA A 63 -3.37 -4.26 1.63
C ALA A 63 -2.40 -4.02 0.47
N LEU A 64 -1.10 -3.91 0.79
CA LEU A 64 -0.03 -3.97 -0.22
C LEU A 64 -0.03 -5.35 -0.91
N ASP A 65 -0.06 -5.32 -2.24
CA ASP A 65 -0.13 -6.48 -3.11
C ASP A 65 0.98 -6.43 -4.18
N GLY A 66 1.85 -7.44 -4.19
CA GLY A 66 2.97 -7.53 -5.13
C GLY A 66 2.53 -7.99 -6.52
N MET A 67 2.81 -7.19 -7.56
CA MET A 67 2.48 -7.51 -8.96
C MET A 67 3.58 -8.29 -9.69
N GLY A 68 4.58 -8.79 -8.99
CA GLY A 68 5.69 -9.56 -9.55
C GLY A 68 6.55 -10.22 -8.48
N SER A 69 7.40 -11.14 -8.90
CA SER A 69 8.27 -11.94 -8.03
C SER A 69 9.72 -11.44 -7.98
N ASN A 70 10.04 -10.38 -8.71
CA ASN A 70 11.38 -9.83 -8.83
C ASN A 70 11.56 -8.58 -7.96
N ALA A 71 12.80 -8.31 -7.54
CA ALA A 71 13.13 -7.06 -6.88
C ALA A 71 12.80 -5.87 -7.79
N GLY A 72 12.13 -4.86 -7.24
CA GLY A 72 11.70 -3.67 -7.97
C GLY A 72 10.37 -3.84 -8.74
N SER A 73 9.70 -4.99 -8.66
CA SER A 73 8.34 -5.12 -9.17
C SER A 73 7.39 -4.13 -8.49
N THR A 74 6.40 -3.64 -9.26
CA THR A 74 5.37 -2.74 -8.76
C THR A 74 4.56 -3.39 -7.64
N VAL A 75 4.15 -2.56 -6.67
CA VAL A 75 3.23 -2.95 -5.62
C VAL A 75 1.98 -2.07 -5.74
N VAL A 76 0.82 -2.72 -5.67
CA VAL A 76 -0.48 -2.07 -5.74
C VAL A 76 -1.25 -2.25 -4.43
N MET A 77 -2.44 -1.67 -4.38
CA MET A 77 -3.39 -1.83 -3.30
C MET A 77 -4.46 -2.82 -3.74
N TRP A 78 -4.76 -3.78 -2.88
CA TRP A 78 -5.80 -4.77 -3.15
C TRP A 78 -6.58 -5.13 -1.89
N THR A 79 -7.80 -5.62 -2.06
CA THR A 79 -8.60 -6.18 -0.96
C THR A 79 -7.78 -7.25 -0.22
N PRO A 80 -7.63 -7.14 1.11
CA PRO A 80 -6.85 -8.11 1.88
C PRO A 80 -7.37 -9.53 1.65
N ASN A 81 -6.46 -10.44 1.32
CA ASN A 81 -6.80 -11.84 1.03
C ASN A 81 -5.64 -12.76 1.43
N ASN A 82 -5.84 -14.07 1.24
CA ASN A 82 -4.88 -15.10 1.67
C ASN A 82 -3.85 -15.46 0.59
N SER A 83 -3.85 -14.81 -0.57
CA SER A 83 -2.84 -15.04 -1.60
C SER A 83 -1.46 -14.56 -1.13
N THR A 84 -0.41 -15.21 -1.62
CA THR A 84 0.96 -15.00 -1.13
C THR A 84 1.52 -13.62 -1.46
N ASN A 85 1.05 -13.00 -2.54
CA ASN A 85 1.36 -11.62 -2.95
C ASN A 85 0.77 -10.56 -2.01
N ASN A 86 -0.18 -10.93 -1.15
CA ASN A 86 -0.78 -10.08 -0.13
C ASN A 86 -0.14 -10.27 1.26
N GLN A 87 0.84 -11.18 1.36
CA GLN A 87 1.52 -11.54 2.61
C GLN A 87 3.00 -11.17 2.51
N TRP A 88 3.51 -10.52 3.55
CA TRP A 88 4.86 -9.98 3.60
C TRP A 88 5.59 -10.48 4.84
N THR A 89 6.89 -10.69 4.70
CA THR A 89 7.80 -10.85 5.84
C THR A 89 8.40 -9.49 6.12
N ILE A 90 8.44 -9.08 7.38
CA ILE A 90 9.00 -7.79 7.79
C ILE A 90 10.23 -8.07 8.64
N THR A 91 11.35 -7.50 8.22
CA THR A 91 12.63 -7.64 8.89
C THR A 91 13.12 -6.25 9.28
N GLY A 92 13.62 -6.10 10.51
CA GLY A 92 14.31 -4.87 10.92
C GLY A 92 15.58 -4.66 10.12
N VAL A 93 15.95 -3.40 9.92
CA VAL A 93 17.20 -2.96 9.27
C VAL A 93 17.99 -2.04 10.18
#